data_AF-A0A352Q1J7-F1
#
_entry.id   AF-A0A352Q1J7-F1
#
_cell.length_a   1.000
_cell.length_b   1.000
_cell.length_c   1.000
_cell.angle_alpha   90.00
_cell.angle_beta   90.00
_cell.angle_gamma   90.00
#
_symmetry.space_group_name_H-M   'P 1'
#
loop_
_entity.id
_entity.type
_entity.pdbx_description
1 polymer ?
#
loop_
_entity_poly.entity_id
_entity_poly.type
_entity_poly.pdbx_seq_one_letter_code
_entity_poly.pdbx_strand_id
1 'polypeptide(L)'
;MSPTRLEHRQLHAHLTQLRPGTAAAYEFTLVQSYLPGKPSLSLLVLAAADAFAPGCRKLVIVEATAANLLALGASLPTPEDFETLSHRWQSPVIDLQSPLGLTPVCIGKPWGQEIWFTGIEERGLSGVTDGRFTVPLAWVVAVVPVPLMTGQPGNPNLLKILDPLPEPVYGDLYFELHEEKREVYVVTHVDSHAWPDGRGAIRFGFDPRARARYAGDDVFRQGYLQAVTEYREIRRQIDSLIDQLRERQGIPQNAPVSSEQSKLWMASVPARLRDVESKSREVMNQFTQLLPLAVGDVVQVPPLLPHSLQHGVRTVEFQSPVYERKILSFAQKVLTQTEWDTREAVELMTLDAPQPSALTTIEACAESGIVRERIADFDDFRVERLQLGPDAQWTKAREGTYALAMVVSGQICFNGIEIKPENAAFIPAACGDLNIENKANQAGAILLCRPRATK
;
A
#
# COMPACT_ATOMS: atom_id res chain seq x y z
N MET A 1 28.80 21.39 19.59
CA MET A 1 28.62 22.19 18.36
C MET A 1 27.14 22.24 18.05
N SER A 2 26.62 23.33 17.50
CA SER A 2 25.25 23.31 16.95
C SER A 2 25.29 22.65 15.57
N PRO A 3 24.42 21.67 15.27
CA PRO A 3 24.31 21.13 13.91
C PRO A 3 23.98 22.25 12.93
N THR A 4 24.46 22.11 11.69
CA THR A 4 24.16 23.09 10.65
C THR A 4 22.67 23.04 10.33
N ARG A 5 21.96 24.15 10.51
CA ARG A 5 20.55 24.28 10.12
C ARG A 5 20.46 24.47 8.61
N LEU A 6 19.75 23.56 7.94
CA LEU A 6 19.62 23.56 6.49
C LEU A 6 18.16 23.47 6.07
N GLU A 7 17.81 24.26 5.04
CA GLU A 7 16.56 24.10 4.29
C GLU A 7 16.66 22.89 3.34
N HIS A 8 15.53 22.37 2.85
CA HIS A 8 15.45 21.13 2.06
C HIS A 8 16.46 21.04 0.90
N ARG A 9 16.58 22.10 0.08
CA ARG A 9 17.53 22.11 -1.06
C ARG A 9 18.99 22.13 -0.62
N GLN A 10 19.29 22.68 0.55
CA GLN A 10 20.65 22.78 1.07
C GLN A 10 21.09 21.44 1.67
N LEU A 11 20.22 20.76 2.42
CA LEU A 11 20.54 19.43 2.97
C LEU A 11 20.94 18.44 1.87
N HIS A 12 20.18 18.40 0.77
CA HIS A 12 20.44 17.50 -0.35
C HIS A 12 21.81 17.74 -1.01
N ALA A 13 22.20 19.00 -1.20
CA ALA A 13 23.52 19.33 -1.75
C ALA A 13 24.65 18.90 -0.81
N HIS A 14 24.46 19.08 0.50
CA HIS A 14 25.43 18.66 1.50
C HIS A 14 25.59 17.12 1.55
N LEU A 15 24.48 16.38 1.51
CA LEU A 15 24.52 14.92 1.53
C LEU A 15 25.24 14.32 0.32
N THR A 16 25.10 14.92 -0.87
CA THR A 16 25.80 14.44 -2.08
C THR A 16 27.29 14.82 -2.12
N GLN A 17 27.69 15.84 -1.37
CA GLN A 17 29.06 16.36 -1.33
C GLN A 17 29.85 15.90 -0.09
N LEU A 18 29.29 15.03 0.75
CA LEU A 18 30.01 14.46 1.88
C LEU A 18 31.31 13.80 1.39
N ARG A 19 32.43 14.17 2.03
CA ARG A 19 33.75 13.67 1.66
C ARG A 19 33.90 12.21 2.10
N PRO A 20 34.64 11.37 1.36
CA PRO A 20 34.88 10.00 1.76
C PRO A 20 35.44 9.91 3.19
N GLY A 21 34.94 8.95 3.97
CA GLY A 21 35.34 8.68 5.35
C GLY A 21 34.88 9.74 6.37
N THR A 22 34.06 10.70 5.96
CA THR A 22 33.55 11.75 6.86
C THR A 22 32.09 11.51 7.25
N ALA A 23 31.72 12.06 8.40
CA ALA A 23 30.35 12.15 8.85
C ALA A 23 30.00 13.59 9.26
N ALA A 24 28.71 13.90 9.24
CA ALA A 24 28.18 15.20 9.57
C ALA A 24 26.81 15.08 10.25
N ALA A 25 26.45 16.13 10.99
CA ALA A 25 25.16 16.28 11.63
C ALA A 25 24.46 17.54 11.12
N TYR A 26 23.18 17.42 10.79
CA TYR A 26 22.34 18.50 10.25
C TYR A 26 21.06 18.63 11.05
N GLU A 27 20.60 19.86 11.25
CA GLU A 27 19.25 20.13 11.72
C GLU A 27 18.40 20.50 10.49
N PHE A 28 17.31 19.77 10.28
CA PHE A 28 16.46 19.85 9.10
C PHE A 28 15.00 20.05 9.52
N THR A 29 14.34 21.06 8.97
CA THR A 29 12.92 21.30 9.23
C THR A 29 12.06 20.53 8.21
N LEU A 30 11.40 19.47 8.67
CA LEU A 30 10.42 18.73 7.90
C LEU A 30 9.06 19.42 7.99
N VAL A 31 8.47 19.79 6.85
CA VAL A 31 7.04 20.11 6.76
C VAL A 31 6.26 18.81 6.64
N GLN A 32 5.45 18.46 7.63
CA GLN A 32 4.67 17.22 7.64
C GLN A 32 3.42 17.38 6.77
N SER A 33 3.62 17.38 5.44
CA SER A 33 2.56 17.59 4.45
C SER A 33 1.42 16.57 4.52
N TYR A 34 1.67 15.41 5.16
CA TYR A 34 0.72 14.34 5.40
C TYR A 34 -0.22 14.59 6.59
N LEU A 35 -0.03 15.67 7.35
CA LEU A 35 -0.92 16.05 8.46
C LEU A 35 -1.73 17.32 8.15
N PRO A 36 -2.95 17.45 8.69
CA PRO A 36 -3.72 18.70 8.65
C PRO A 36 -2.91 19.87 9.22
N GLY A 37 -2.99 21.03 8.57
CA GLY A 37 -2.22 22.22 8.96
C GLY A 37 -0.73 22.17 8.65
N LYS A 38 -0.21 21.05 8.15
CA LYS A 38 1.18 20.86 7.70
C LYS A 38 2.22 21.34 8.73
N PRO A 39 2.14 20.87 10.00
CA PRO A 39 3.05 21.30 11.05
C PRO A 39 4.51 20.98 10.70
N SER A 40 5.40 21.86 11.12
CA SER A 40 6.84 21.66 10.98
C SER A 40 7.41 20.85 12.15
N LEU A 41 8.34 19.95 11.86
CA LEU A 41 9.09 19.15 12.82
C LEU A 41 10.59 19.35 12.57
N SER A 42 11.36 19.65 13.62
CA SER A 42 12.82 19.73 13.50
C SER A 42 13.43 18.34 13.68
N LEU A 43 14.21 17.90 12.70
CA LEU A 43 14.90 16.62 12.67
C LEU A 43 16.41 16.83 12.82
N LEU A 44 17.06 15.96 13.56
CA LEU A 44 18.51 15.80 13.60
C LEU A 44 18.88 14.63 12.68
N VAL A 45 19.68 14.92 11.66
CA VAL A 45 20.15 13.97 10.65
C VAL A 45 21.63 13.76 10.82
N LEU A 46 22.04 12.54 11.14
CA LEU A 46 23.42 12.10 10.98
C LEU A 46 23.60 11.44 9.64
N ALA A 47 24.65 11.83 8.93
CA ALA A 47 24.99 11.29 7.64
C ALA A 47 26.48 10.96 7.57
N ALA A 48 26.81 9.79 7.03
CA ALA A 48 28.18 9.35 6.81
C ALA A 48 28.38 8.92 5.36
N ALA A 49 29.51 9.32 4.79
CA ALA A 49 29.98 8.79 3.51
C ALA A 49 30.72 7.47 3.70
N ASP A 50 30.84 6.73 2.61
CA ASP A 50 31.77 5.60 2.52
C ASP A 50 33.22 6.09 2.66
N ALA A 51 34.13 5.25 3.16
CA ALA A 51 35.56 5.52 3.17
C ALA A 51 36.14 5.79 1.76
N PHE A 52 35.53 5.23 0.72
CA PHE A 52 36.09 5.24 -0.65
C PHE A 52 35.30 6.05 -1.67
N ALA A 53 34.06 6.45 -1.35
CA ALA A 53 33.19 7.16 -2.28
C ALA A 53 32.57 8.40 -1.62
N PRO A 54 32.46 9.53 -2.35
CA PRO A 54 31.75 10.69 -1.86
C PRO A 54 30.24 10.44 -1.82
N GLY A 55 29.55 11.26 -1.05
CA GLY A 55 28.09 11.20 -0.91
C GLY A 55 27.64 10.31 0.24
N CYS A 56 26.45 10.60 0.75
CA CYS A 56 25.87 9.91 1.88
C CYS A 56 25.62 8.44 1.56
N ARG A 57 26.12 7.56 2.43
CA ARG A 57 25.85 6.13 2.43
C ARG A 57 24.95 5.74 3.60
N LYS A 58 25.32 6.15 4.82
CA LYS A 58 24.59 5.81 6.04
C LYS A 58 23.88 7.00 6.65
N LEU A 59 22.68 6.78 7.18
CA LEU A 59 21.85 7.79 7.83
C LEU A 59 21.31 7.30 9.18
N VAL A 60 21.19 8.23 10.14
CA VAL A 60 20.37 8.09 11.36
C VAL A 60 19.54 9.36 11.49
N ILE A 61 18.24 9.24 11.69
CA ILE A 61 17.31 10.38 11.69
C ILE A 61 16.44 10.33 12.94
N VAL A 62 16.46 11.39 13.73
CA VAL A 62 15.61 11.54 14.93
C VAL A 62 15.06 12.96 15.05
N GLU A 63 14.11 13.19 15.96
CA GLU A 63 13.71 14.55 16.30
C GLU A 63 14.87 15.32 16.95
N ALA A 64 15.00 16.60 16.59
CA ALA A 64 16.01 17.51 17.14
C ALA A 64 15.61 18.03 18.53
N THR A 65 15.43 17.12 19.49
CA THR A 65 15.18 17.47 20.89
C THR A 65 16.45 17.95 21.59
N ALA A 66 16.31 18.71 22.68
CA ALA A 66 17.45 19.12 23.50
C ALA A 66 18.28 17.92 24.00
N ALA A 67 17.62 16.79 24.31
CA ALA A 67 18.28 15.56 24.75
C ALA A 67 19.10 14.92 23.62
N ASN A 68 18.57 14.86 22.40
CA ASN A 68 19.28 14.29 21.25
C ASN A 68 20.46 15.16 20.82
N LEU A 69 20.30 16.49 20.86
CA LEU A 69 21.39 17.44 20.61
C LEU A 69 22.50 17.34 21.67
N LEU A 70 22.14 17.19 22.95
CA LEU A 70 23.11 16.97 24.02
C LEU A 70 23.84 15.63 23.85
N ALA A 71 23.12 14.59 23.42
CA ALA A 71 23.67 13.26 23.20
C ALA A 71 24.67 13.19 22.04
N LEU A 72 24.52 14.04 21.02
CA LEU A 72 25.49 14.20 19.93
C LEU A 72 26.85 14.72 20.42
N GLY A 73 26.85 15.53 21.49
CA GLY A 73 28.07 16.05 22.09
C GLY A 73 28.70 17.23 21.36
N ALA A 74 29.96 17.52 21.69
CA ALA A 74 30.67 18.70 21.21
C ALA A 74 31.45 18.48 19.90
N SER A 75 31.88 17.23 19.64
CA SER A 75 32.70 16.83 18.50
C SER A 75 31.83 16.40 17.31
N LEU A 76 32.39 16.47 16.09
CA LEU A 76 31.74 15.89 14.92
C LEU A 76 31.67 14.37 15.08
N PRO A 77 30.52 13.74 14.74
CA PRO A 77 30.42 12.29 14.75
C PRO A 77 31.39 11.71 13.71
N THR A 78 31.92 10.54 14.03
CA THR A 78 32.64 9.66 13.11
C THR A 78 31.70 8.54 12.65
N PRO A 79 32.02 7.82 11.56
CA PRO A 79 31.25 6.64 11.17
C PRO A 79 31.14 5.57 12.27
N GLU A 80 32.11 5.48 13.18
CA GLU A 80 32.11 4.53 14.31
C GLU A 80 31.07 4.90 15.39
N ASP A 81 30.69 6.18 15.48
CA ASP A 81 29.70 6.66 16.45
C ASP A 81 28.25 6.27 16.06
N PHE A 82 28.00 5.85 14.82
CA PHE A 82 26.66 5.61 14.29
C PHE A 82 25.91 4.53 15.05
N GLU A 83 26.55 3.40 15.37
CA GLU A 83 25.91 2.32 16.11
C GLU A 83 25.56 2.76 17.54
N THR A 84 26.48 3.45 18.20
CA THR A 84 26.26 3.96 19.57
C THR A 84 25.12 4.98 19.60
N LEU A 85 25.08 5.91 18.65
CA LEU A 85 24.04 6.94 18.57
C LEU A 85 22.69 6.35 18.12
N SER A 86 22.68 5.40 17.17
CA SER A 86 21.51 4.60 16.78
C SER A 86 20.87 3.95 18.00
N HIS A 87 21.66 3.24 18.81
CA HIS A 87 21.20 2.60 20.03
C HIS A 87 20.66 3.59 21.07
N ARG A 88 21.39 4.70 21.27
CA ARG A 88 21.01 5.72 22.26
C ARG A 88 19.72 6.43 21.88
N TRP A 89 19.53 6.71 20.61
CA TRP A 89 18.36 7.40 20.09
C TRP A 89 17.23 6.46 19.67
N GLN A 90 17.46 5.14 19.71
CA GLN A 90 16.51 4.12 19.26
C GLN A 90 16.04 4.34 17.82
N SER A 91 16.98 4.74 16.94
CA SER A 91 16.72 5.00 15.53
C SER A 91 17.59 4.08 14.68
N PRO A 92 17.04 3.50 13.59
CA PRO A 92 17.80 2.57 12.77
C PRO A 92 18.97 3.25 12.05
N VAL A 93 20.01 2.47 11.77
CA VAL A 93 21.05 2.85 10.79
C VAL A 93 20.56 2.46 9.41
N ILE A 94 20.29 3.46 8.58
CA ILE A 94 19.86 3.27 7.19
C ILE A 94 21.10 3.23 6.29
N ASP A 95 21.36 2.10 5.60
CA ASP A 95 22.37 2.02 4.53
C ASP A 95 21.67 2.16 3.17
N LEU A 96 21.89 3.29 2.49
CA LEU A 96 21.29 3.59 1.19
C LEU A 96 21.78 2.67 0.05
N GLN A 97 22.82 1.87 0.28
CA GLN A 97 23.30 0.88 -0.68
C GLN A 97 22.76 -0.54 -0.38
N SER A 98 21.86 -0.68 0.60
CA SER A 98 21.25 -1.95 0.97
C SER A 98 19.73 -1.90 0.88
N PRO A 99 19.07 -3.06 0.71
CA PRO A 99 17.62 -3.19 0.92
C PRO A 99 17.23 -2.68 2.31
N LEU A 100 16.17 -1.88 2.38
CA LEU A 100 15.67 -1.31 3.62
C LEU A 100 14.37 -2.03 4.00
N GLY A 101 14.33 -2.69 5.15
CA GLY A 101 13.10 -3.32 5.64
C GLY A 101 12.01 -2.28 5.89
N LEU A 102 10.76 -2.60 5.53
CA LEU A 102 9.61 -1.74 5.80
C LEU A 102 8.80 -2.26 7.00
N THR A 103 8.46 -1.34 7.90
CA THR A 103 7.53 -1.59 9.01
C THR A 103 6.14 -1.10 8.60
N PRO A 104 5.12 -1.97 8.51
CA PRO A 104 3.80 -1.55 8.08
C PRO A 104 3.03 -0.82 9.18
N VAL A 105 1.94 -0.16 8.77
CA VAL A 105 0.88 0.34 9.65
C VAL A 105 -0.45 -0.28 9.26
N CYS A 106 -1.22 -0.78 10.23
CA CYS A 106 -2.53 -1.38 10.00
C CYS A 106 -3.64 -0.33 10.16
N ILE A 107 -4.49 -0.17 9.15
CA ILE A 107 -5.61 0.76 9.12
C ILE A 107 -6.91 -0.04 9.16
N GLY A 108 -7.61 0.03 10.29
CA GLY A 108 -8.90 -0.63 10.46
C GLY A 108 -9.97 -0.07 9.52
N LYS A 109 -10.78 -0.96 8.94
CA LYS A 109 -11.92 -0.65 8.06
C LYS A 109 -13.16 -1.41 8.53
N PRO A 110 -14.37 -1.01 8.11
CA PRO A 110 -15.57 -1.79 8.38
C PRO A 110 -15.47 -3.23 7.86
N TRP A 111 -14.73 -3.41 6.76
CA TRP A 111 -14.58 -4.69 6.08
C TRP A 111 -13.39 -5.56 6.51
N GLY A 112 -12.58 -5.11 7.47
CA GLY A 112 -11.32 -5.75 7.85
C GLY A 112 -10.23 -4.71 8.06
N GLN A 113 -9.13 -4.81 7.33
CA GLN A 113 -8.05 -3.83 7.43
C GLN A 113 -7.26 -3.68 6.13
N GLU A 114 -6.57 -2.55 6.02
CA GLU A 114 -5.47 -2.36 5.08
C GLU A 114 -4.16 -2.40 5.87
N ILE A 115 -3.13 -3.05 5.33
CA ILE A 115 -1.78 -3.08 5.93
C ILE A 115 -0.84 -2.32 4.99
N TRP A 116 -0.45 -1.11 5.36
CA TRP A 116 0.30 -0.19 4.49
C TRP A 116 1.80 -0.29 4.75
N PHE A 117 2.60 -0.53 3.69
CA PHE A 117 4.08 -0.58 3.76
C PHE A 117 4.75 0.70 3.31
N THR A 118 4.07 1.51 2.49
CA THR A 118 4.56 2.81 2.02
C THR A 118 3.56 3.95 2.28
N GLY A 119 2.69 3.78 3.28
CA GLY A 119 1.70 4.77 3.69
C GLY A 119 2.35 6.01 4.30
N ILE A 120 2.00 7.18 3.76
CA ILE A 120 2.43 8.51 4.25
C ILE A 120 1.19 9.42 4.23
N GLU A 121 0.34 9.26 5.24
CA GLU A 121 -0.91 10.01 5.37
C GLU A 121 -1.32 10.16 6.83
N GLU A 122 -2.25 11.06 7.14
CA GLU A 122 -2.77 11.34 8.49
C GLU A 122 -3.20 10.07 9.24
N ARG A 123 -3.83 9.13 8.53
CA ARG A 123 -4.39 7.90 9.11
C ARG A 123 -3.32 6.93 9.60
N GLY A 124 -2.11 6.99 9.04
CA GLY A 124 -1.02 6.10 9.40
C GLY A 124 0.23 6.33 8.58
N LEU A 125 1.36 6.12 9.25
CA LEU A 125 2.68 6.34 8.70
C LEU A 125 3.51 5.05 8.79
N SER A 126 3.87 4.49 7.64
CA SER A 126 4.78 3.34 7.56
C SER A 126 6.20 3.76 7.98
N GLY A 127 7.02 2.77 8.33
CA GLY A 127 8.39 2.98 8.80
C GLY A 127 9.44 2.25 7.96
N VAL A 128 10.70 2.65 8.15
CA VAL A 128 11.89 1.95 7.71
C VAL A 128 12.57 1.34 8.93
N THR A 129 13.03 0.10 8.82
CA THR A 129 13.65 -0.64 9.93
C THR A 129 14.93 -1.36 9.52
N ASP A 130 15.84 -1.48 10.49
CA ASP A 130 17.02 -2.35 10.45
C ASP A 130 16.76 -3.71 11.14
N GLY A 131 15.50 -4.01 11.48
CA GLY A 131 15.07 -5.18 12.24
C GLY A 131 15.05 -4.97 13.76
N ARG A 132 15.58 -3.85 14.26
CA ARG A 132 15.61 -3.51 15.69
C ARG A 132 14.87 -2.23 16.00
N PHE A 133 15.16 -1.17 15.26
CA PHE A 133 14.56 0.15 15.43
C PHE A 133 13.76 0.52 14.17
N THR A 134 12.86 1.49 14.30
CA THR A 134 12.06 1.98 13.18
C THR A 134 12.06 3.50 13.18
N VAL A 135 12.17 4.09 11.99
CA VAL A 135 11.96 5.53 11.77
C VAL A 135 10.86 5.73 10.74
N PRO A 136 10.04 6.79 10.83
CA PRO A 136 9.02 7.05 9.83
C PRO A 136 9.56 7.15 8.40
N LEU A 137 8.90 6.47 7.44
CA LEU A 137 9.28 6.48 6.02
C LEU A 137 9.30 7.91 5.46
N ALA A 138 8.34 8.75 5.87
CA ALA A 138 8.31 10.16 5.45
C ALA A 138 9.57 10.94 5.82
N TRP A 139 10.22 10.61 6.94
CA TRP A 139 11.48 11.28 7.34
C TRP A 139 12.61 10.86 6.42
N VAL A 140 12.68 9.58 6.08
CA VAL A 140 13.67 9.05 5.12
C VAL A 140 13.48 9.66 3.74
N VAL A 141 12.25 9.69 3.23
CA VAL A 141 11.90 10.26 1.91
C VAL A 141 12.24 11.76 1.85
N ALA A 142 12.04 12.50 2.95
CA ALA A 142 12.37 13.94 2.98
C ALA A 142 13.89 14.21 3.03
N VAL A 143 14.64 13.37 3.74
CA VAL A 143 16.09 13.55 3.95
C VAL A 143 16.90 13.03 2.77
N VAL A 144 16.51 11.89 2.18
CA VAL A 144 17.25 11.24 1.09
C VAL A 144 16.96 11.97 -0.24
N PRO A 145 17.99 12.33 -1.02
CA PRO A 145 17.80 13.17 -2.21
C PRO A 145 17.09 12.43 -3.35
N VAL A 146 16.20 13.17 -4.04
CA VAL A 146 15.37 12.77 -5.19
C VAL A 146 16.10 12.00 -6.33
N PRO A 147 17.41 12.23 -6.63
CA PRO A 147 18.15 11.42 -7.60
C PRO A 147 18.53 10.00 -7.12
N LEU A 148 18.43 9.69 -5.82
CA LEU A 148 18.63 8.35 -5.24
C LEU A 148 17.33 7.60 -4.95
N MET A 149 16.19 8.24 -5.21
CA MET A 149 14.87 7.60 -5.10
C MET A 149 14.26 7.39 -6.48
N THR A 150 14.21 8.36 -7.38
CA THR A 150 13.33 8.20 -8.57
C THR A 150 13.66 9.04 -9.78
N GLY A 151 14.40 10.14 -9.66
CA GLY A 151 14.36 11.18 -10.70
C GLY A 151 12.95 11.78 -10.91
N GLN A 152 11.96 11.39 -10.10
CA GLN A 152 10.58 11.89 -10.13
C GLN A 152 10.25 12.55 -8.79
N PRO A 153 9.84 13.82 -8.77
CA PRO A 153 9.33 14.44 -7.56
C PRO A 153 8.04 13.71 -7.13
N GLY A 154 7.91 13.36 -5.85
CA GLY A 154 6.67 12.79 -5.30
C GLY A 154 6.89 11.64 -4.31
N ASN A 155 5.77 11.08 -3.85
CA ASN A 155 5.74 9.91 -2.97
C ASN A 155 6.05 8.63 -3.78
N PRO A 156 6.64 7.60 -3.15
CA PRO A 156 6.76 6.29 -3.78
C PRO A 156 5.39 5.70 -4.08
N ASN A 157 5.33 4.74 -5.01
CA ASN A 157 4.15 3.92 -5.24
C ASN A 157 3.62 3.35 -3.92
N LEU A 158 2.29 3.26 -3.78
CA LEU A 158 1.74 2.68 -2.57
C LEU A 158 1.75 1.16 -2.68
N LEU A 159 2.20 0.53 -1.61
CA LEU A 159 2.20 -0.91 -1.40
C LEU A 159 1.40 -1.19 -0.14
N LYS A 160 0.33 -1.97 -0.30
CA LYS A 160 -0.49 -2.42 0.82
C LYS A 160 -0.93 -3.86 0.63
N ILE A 161 -1.39 -4.46 1.72
CA ILE A 161 -2.18 -5.68 1.70
C ILE A 161 -3.62 -5.30 2.04
N LEU A 162 -4.57 -5.80 1.25
CA LEU A 162 -5.99 -5.79 1.57
C LEU A 162 -6.33 -7.09 2.30
N ASP A 163 -6.88 -6.96 3.50
CA ASP A 163 -7.17 -8.07 4.40
C ASP A 163 -8.64 -8.06 4.84
N PRO A 164 -9.56 -8.43 3.93
CA PRO A 164 -10.97 -8.48 4.25
C PRO A 164 -11.31 -9.63 5.18
N LEU A 165 -12.30 -9.40 6.05
CA LEU A 165 -12.88 -10.45 6.88
C LEU A 165 -13.42 -11.60 6.00
N PRO A 166 -13.35 -12.87 6.45
CA PRO A 166 -13.86 -14.02 5.69
C PRO A 166 -15.38 -14.21 5.87
N GLU A 167 -16.14 -13.11 5.80
CA GLU A 167 -17.57 -13.12 6.05
C GLU A 167 -18.34 -12.35 4.97
N PRO A 168 -19.31 -12.97 4.27
CA PRO A 168 -20.10 -12.29 3.27
C PRO A 168 -20.72 -11.00 3.80
N VAL A 169 -20.78 -9.95 2.98
CA VAL A 169 -21.26 -8.61 3.32
C VAL A 169 -20.32 -7.83 4.25
N TYR A 170 -19.85 -8.46 5.33
CA TYR A 170 -18.99 -7.82 6.31
C TYR A 170 -17.54 -7.73 5.88
N GLY A 171 -17.07 -8.58 4.98
CA GLY A 171 -15.72 -8.52 4.40
C GLY A 171 -15.68 -7.98 2.98
N ASP A 172 -16.82 -7.69 2.38
CA ASP A 172 -16.87 -7.13 1.02
C ASP A 172 -16.43 -5.66 1.05
N LEU A 173 -15.52 -5.27 0.17
CA LEU A 173 -15.07 -3.88 0.05
C LEU A 173 -16.14 -3.00 -0.62
N TYR A 174 -15.92 -1.69 -0.63
CA TYR A 174 -16.73 -0.75 -1.42
C TYR A 174 -16.77 -1.20 -2.89
N PHE A 175 -17.91 -1.04 -3.55
CA PHE A 175 -17.95 -1.03 -5.00
C PHE A 175 -17.59 0.37 -5.46
N GLU A 176 -16.35 0.53 -5.91
CA GLU A 176 -15.73 1.83 -6.18
C GLU A 176 -15.04 1.87 -7.54
N LEU A 177 -14.78 3.08 -8.03
CA LEU A 177 -13.92 3.33 -9.19
C LEU A 177 -12.91 4.42 -8.88
N HIS A 178 -11.89 4.54 -9.73
CA HIS A 178 -10.88 5.59 -9.68
C HIS A 178 -10.78 6.28 -11.04
N GLU A 179 -10.42 7.56 -11.07
CA GLU A 179 -10.30 8.34 -12.31
C GLU A 179 -8.89 8.30 -12.89
N GLU A 180 -7.90 8.43 -12.04
CA GLU A 180 -6.47 8.43 -12.35
C GLU A 180 -5.75 7.23 -11.75
N LYS A 181 -6.21 6.75 -10.58
CA LYS A 181 -5.51 5.70 -9.84
C LYS A 181 -5.43 4.43 -10.67
N ARG A 182 -4.21 3.93 -10.83
CA ARG A 182 -3.90 2.62 -11.41
C ARG A 182 -3.45 1.69 -10.32
N GLU A 183 -3.91 0.45 -10.39
CA GLU A 183 -3.60 -0.54 -9.39
C GLU A 183 -3.58 -1.96 -9.95
N VAL A 184 -2.84 -2.83 -9.27
CA VAL A 184 -2.80 -4.25 -9.55
C VAL A 184 -2.88 -5.01 -8.24
N TYR A 185 -3.75 -6.03 -8.20
CA TYR A 185 -3.89 -6.96 -7.09
C TYR A 185 -3.23 -8.28 -7.42
N VAL A 186 -2.54 -8.86 -6.45
CA VAL A 186 -2.04 -10.24 -6.49
C VAL A 186 -2.66 -11.00 -5.33
N VAL A 187 -3.41 -12.05 -5.61
CA VAL A 187 -4.09 -12.85 -4.58
C VAL A 187 -3.07 -13.70 -3.84
N THR A 188 -2.96 -13.50 -2.52
CA THR A 188 -2.04 -14.27 -1.66
C THR A 188 -2.75 -15.28 -0.79
N HIS A 189 -4.04 -15.06 -0.49
CA HIS A 189 -4.83 -15.99 0.29
C HIS A 189 -6.30 -15.94 -0.13
N VAL A 190 -6.95 -17.10 -0.02
CA VAL A 190 -8.41 -17.26 -0.12
C VAL A 190 -8.82 -18.09 1.08
N ASP A 191 -9.71 -17.54 1.91
CA ASP A 191 -10.21 -18.23 3.09
C ASP A 191 -11.05 -19.45 2.69
N SER A 192 -10.66 -20.63 3.18
CA SER A 192 -11.27 -21.91 2.81
C SER A 192 -12.61 -22.19 3.49
N HIS A 193 -12.97 -21.45 4.55
CA HIS A 193 -14.30 -21.56 5.16
C HIS A 193 -15.30 -20.69 4.40
N ALA A 194 -14.90 -19.49 3.98
CA ALA A 194 -15.70 -18.59 3.15
C ALA A 194 -15.87 -19.15 1.72
N TRP A 195 -14.80 -19.72 1.15
CA TRP A 195 -14.75 -20.23 -0.22
C TRP A 195 -14.24 -21.69 -0.24
N PRO A 196 -15.09 -22.69 0.04
CA PRO A 196 -14.67 -24.09 0.17
C PRO A 196 -14.10 -24.73 -1.10
N ASP A 197 -14.38 -24.17 -2.27
CA ASP A 197 -13.82 -24.60 -3.56
C ASP A 197 -12.44 -23.99 -3.85
N GLY A 198 -11.92 -23.17 -2.92
CA GLY A 198 -10.65 -22.46 -3.05
C GLY A 198 -10.71 -21.27 -4.01
N ARG A 199 -11.90 -20.84 -4.43
CA ARG A 199 -12.09 -19.71 -5.35
C ARG A 199 -12.86 -18.58 -4.68
N GLY A 200 -12.11 -17.56 -4.28
CA GLY A 200 -12.65 -16.27 -3.90
C GLY A 200 -13.24 -15.50 -5.09
N ALA A 201 -13.57 -14.22 -4.88
CA ALA A 201 -14.01 -13.38 -5.98
C ALA A 201 -13.66 -11.89 -5.79
N ILE A 202 -13.71 -11.17 -6.91
CA ILE A 202 -13.79 -9.72 -6.98
C ILE A 202 -15.01 -9.36 -7.83
N ARG A 203 -15.82 -8.38 -7.41
CA ARG A 203 -16.76 -7.75 -8.35
C ARG A 203 -15.92 -6.90 -9.30
N PHE A 204 -16.02 -7.15 -10.60
CA PHE A 204 -15.14 -6.55 -11.59
C PHE A 204 -15.95 -6.12 -12.81
N GLY A 205 -16.42 -4.88 -12.78
CA GLY A 205 -17.33 -4.34 -13.77
C GLY A 205 -18.76 -4.90 -13.69
N PHE A 206 -19.46 -4.80 -14.82
CA PHE A 206 -20.87 -5.13 -14.94
C PHE A 206 -21.09 -6.45 -15.68
N ASP A 207 -22.15 -7.18 -15.31
CA ASP A 207 -22.52 -8.44 -15.97
C ASP A 207 -23.00 -8.16 -17.40
N PRO A 208 -22.30 -8.68 -18.43
CA PRO A 208 -22.71 -8.50 -19.83
C PRO A 208 -24.13 -9.01 -20.12
N ARG A 209 -24.58 -10.07 -19.42
CA ARG A 209 -25.93 -10.62 -19.55
C ARG A 209 -26.98 -9.70 -18.94
N ALA A 210 -26.66 -9.02 -17.84
CA ALA A 210 -27.54 -8.01 -17.26
C ALA A 210 -27.62 -6.79 -18.19
N ARG A 211 -26.47 -6.32 -18.70
CA ARG A 211 -26.39 -5.20 -19.66
C ARG A 211 -27.19 -5.46 -20.93
N ALA A 212 -27.13 -6.67 -21.48
CA ALA A 212 -27.86 -7.07 -22.69
C ALA A 212 -29.41 -7.03 -22.56
N ARG A 213 -29.96 -6.92 -21.35
CA ARG A 213 -31.42 -6.78 -21.12
C ARG A 213 -31.92 -5.36 -21.33
N TYR A 214 -31.01 -4.38 -21.46
CA TYR A 214 -31.34 -2.97 -21.63
C TYR A 214 -31.18 -2.58 -23.10
N ALA A 215 -31.96 -1.58 -23.54
CA ALA A 215 -31.95 -1.09 -24.91
C ALA A 215 -30.62 -0.40 -25.32
N GLY A 216 -29.75 -0.13 -24.35
CA GLY A 216 -28.46 0.49 -24.56
C GLY A 216 -27.82 0.92 -23.24
N ASP A 217 -26.60 1.40 -23.37
CA ASP A 217 -25.72 1.79 -22.28
C ASP A 217 -26.29 2.88 -21.37
N ASP A 218 -26.97 3.87 -21.93
CA ASP A 218 -27.59 4.95 -21.15
C ASP A 218 -28.75 4.43 -20.30
N VAL A 219 -29.57 3.54 -20.88
CA VAL A 219 -30.71 2.94 -20.17
C VAL A 219 -30.22 1.97 -19.10
N PHE A 220 -29.13 1.24 -19.36
CA PHE A 220 -28.46 0.41 -18.36
C PHE A 220 -27.94 1.25 -17.18
N ARG A 221 -27.23 2.36 -17.48
CA ARG A 221 -26.72 3.29 -16.46
C ARG A 221 -27.85 3.85 -15.60
N GLN A 222 -28.94 4.28 -16.23
CA GLN A 222 -30.13 4.77 -15.51
C GLN A 222 -30.76 3.68 -14.65
N GLY A 223 -30.90 2.46 -15.17
CA GLY A 223 -31.42 1.32 -14.41
C GLY A 223 -30.56 0.97 -13.20
N TYR A 224 -29.24 0.96 -13.36
CA TYR A 224 -28.30 0.73 -12.27
C TYR A 224 -28.36 1.86 -11.23
N LEU A 225 -28.33 3.12 -11.67
CA LEU A 225 -28.44 4.29 -10.80
C LEU A 225 -29.72 4.25 -9.97
N GLN A 226 -30.85 3.87 -10.59
CA GLN A 226 -32.12 3.71 -9.89
C GLN A 226 -32.01 2.62 -8.80
N ALA A 227 -31.49 1.45 -9.13
CA ALA A 227 -31.33 0.35 -8.17
C ALA A 227 -30.43 0.74 -6.99
N VAL A 228 -29.31 1.42 -7.25
CA VAL A 228 -28.41 1.91 -6.19
C VAL A 228 -29.07 3.00 -5.35
N THR A 229 -29.84 3.91 -5.97
CA THR A 229 -30.55 4.98 -5.25
C THR A 229 -31.58 4.39 -4.29
N GLU A 230 -32.38 3.43 -4.75
CA GLU A 230 -33.34 2.71 -3.90
C GLU A 230 -32.63 1.97 -2.76
N TYR A 231 -31.52 1.30 -3.04
CA TYR A 231 -30.72 0.62 -2.03
C TYR A 231 -30.14 1.60 -0.99
N ARG A 232 -29.61 2.74 -1.44
CA ARG A 232 -29.01 3.77 -0.59
C ARG A 232 -30.01 4.36 0.39
N GLU A 233 -31.26 4.59 -0.02
CA GLU A 233 -32.30 5.12 0.88
C GLU A 233 -32.61 4.17 2.05
N ILE A 234 -32.52 2.86 1.80
CA ILE A 234 -32.63 1.85 2.86
C ILE A 234 -31.39 1.88 3.75
N ARG A 235 -30.18 1.97 3.16
CA ARG A 235 -28.93 2.08 3.92
C ARG A 235 -28.87 3.30 4.81
N ARG A 236 -29.35 4.46 4.35
CA ARG A 236 -29.42 5.69 5.16
C ARG A 236 -30.26 5.49 6.43
N GLN A 237 -31.39 4.79 6.33
CA GLN A 237 -32.22 4.47 7.50
C GLN A 237 -31.50 3.55 8.48
N ILE A 238 -30.82 2.53 7.96
CA ILE A 238 -30.03 1.59 8.77
C ILE A 238 -28.85 2.30 9.46
N ASP A 239 -28.09 3.07 8.69
CA ASP A 239 -26.91 3.77 9.18
C ASP A 239 -27.28 4.83 10.21
N SER A 240 -28.43 5.51 10.07
CA SER A 240 -28.94 6.43 11.10
C SER A 240 -29.24 5.72 12.43
N LEU A 241 -29.78 4.50 12.40
CA LEU A 241 -29.99 3.70 13.62
C LEU A 241 -28.65 3.28 14.24
N ILE A 242 -27.69 2.89 13.41
CA ILE A 242 -26.33 2.54 13.86
C ILE A 242 -25.64 3.77 14.48
N ASP A 243 -25.81 4.95 13.90
CA ASP A 243 -25.21 6.19 14.41
C ASP A 243 -25.76 6.57 15.79
N GLN A 244 -27.04 6.34 16.05
CA GLN A 244 -27.63 6.50 17.38
C GLN A 244 -27.05 5.49 18.39
N LEU A 245 -26.76 4.25 17.95
CA LEU A 245 -26.13 3.24 18.80
C LEU A 245 -24.67 3.62 19.12
N ARG A 246 -23.94 4.14 18.13
CA ARG A 246 -22.58 4.70 18.31
C ARG A 246 -22.58 5.82 19.34
N GLU A 247 -23.48 6.79 19.22
CA GLU A 247 -23.62 7.91 20.16
C GLU A 247 -23.91 7.44 21.59
N ARG A 248 -24.86 6.51 21.76
CA ARG A 248 -25.19 5.94 23.08
C ARG A 248 -24.02 5.21 23.72
N GLN A 249 -23.10 4.69 22.92
CA GLN A 249 -21.90 3.98 23.38
C GLN A 249 -20.65 4.86 23.41
N GLY A 250 -20.75 6.15 23.07
CA GLY A 250 -19.61 7.08 23.04
C GLY A 250 -18.57 6.75 21.96
N ILE A 251 -18.96 6.04 20.90
CA ILE A 251 -18.06 5.67 19.79
C ILE A 251 -18.13 6.74 18.71
N PRO A 252 -16.98 7.31 18.24
CA PRO A 252 -16.98 8.27 17.15
C PRO A 252 -17.60 7.71 15.86
N GLN A 253 -18.29 8.57 15.10
CA GLN A 253 -19.02 8.16 13.90
C GLN A 253 -18.11 7.60 12.78
N ASN A 254 -16.84 8.02 12.75
CA ASN A 254 -15.83 7.61 11.78
C ASN A 254 -14.90 6.51 12.30
N ALA A 255 -15.06 6.04 13.54
CA ALA A 255 -14.21 4.99 14.10
C ALA A 255 -14.64 3.59 13.60
N PRO A 256 -13.70 2.74 13.15
CA PRO A 256 -14.01 1.35 12.90
C PRO A 256 -14.38 0.64 14.20
N VAL A 257 -15.21 -0.40 14.10
CA VAL A 257 -15.57 -1.29 15.21
C VAL A 257 -15.40 -2.74 14.76
N SER A 258 -15.33 -3.68 15.70
CA SER A 258 -15.21 -5.10 15.36
C SER A 258 -16.43 -5.61 14.59
N SER A 259 -16.26 -6.72 13.86
CA SER A 259 -17.36 -7.32 13.09
C SER A 259 -18.47 -7.83 14.00
N GLU A 260 -18.14 -8.31 15.20
CA GLU A 260 -19.10 -8.72 16.23
C GLU A 260 -19.97 -7.53 16.67
N GLN A 261 -19.35 -6.37 16.93
CA GLN A 261 -20.08 -5.17 17.31
C GLN A 261 -21.01 -4.69 16.18
N SER A 262 -20.52 -4.71 14.94
CA SER A 262 -21.33 -4.39 13.76
C SER A 262 -22.54 -5.32 13.63
N LYS A 263 -22.36 -6.62 13.82
CA LYS A 263 -23.46 -7.62 13.78
C LYS A 263 -24.45 -7.42 14.92
N LEU A 264 -23.99 -7.09 16.12
CA LEU A 264 -24.89 -6.79 17.26
C LEU A 264 -25.77 -5.57 16.98
N TRP A 265 -25.21 -4.52 16.39
CA TRP A 265 -25.99 -3.36 15.98
C TRP A 265 -26.96 -3.70 14.85
N MET A 266 -26.51 -4.45 13.84
CA MET A 266 -27.40 -4.93 12.78
C MET A 266 -28.53 -5.78 13.33
N ALA A 267 -28.30 -6.64 14.32
CA ALA A 267 -29.36 -7.43 14.97
C ALA A 267 -30.43 -6.55 15.66
N SER A 268 -30.03 -5.34 16.09
CA SER A 268 -30.93 -4.34 16.70
C SER A 268 -31.73 -3.54 15.67
N VAL A 269 -31.37 -3.60 14.38
CA VAL A 269 -32.12 -2.98 13.29
C VAL A 269 -33.44 -3.75 13.07
N PRO A 270 -34.58 -3.06 12.89
CA PRO A 270 -35.87 -3.70 12.64
C PRO A 270 -35.81 -4.75 11.53
N ALA A 271 -36.36 -5.95 11.78
CA ALA A 271 -36.29 -7.09 10.86
C ALA A 271 -36.79 -6.73 9.45
N ARG A 272 -37.91 -6.00 9.36
CA ARG A 272 -38.43 -5.51 8.07
C ARG A 272 -37.40 -4.71 7.27
N LEU A 273 -36.62 -3.86 7.93
CA LEU A 273 -35.63 -3.01 7.25
C LEU A 273 -34.43 -3.84 6.79
N ARG A 274 -34.01 -4.84 7.57
CA ARG A 274 -32.98 -5.82 7.16
C ARG A 274 -33.42 -6.66 5.97
N ASP A 275 -34.67 -7.11 5.94
CA ASP A 275 -35.21 -7.91 4.83
C ASP A 275 -35.28 -7.09 3.54
N VAL A 276 -35.68 -5.82 3.64
CA VAL A 276 -35.71 -4.91 2.49
C VAL A 276 -34.29 -4.60 2.01
N GLU A 277 -33.34 -4.34 2.92
CA GLU A 277 -31.92 -4.14 2.59
C GLU A 277 -31.37 -5.32 1.79
N SER A 278 -31.59 -6.54 2.27
CA SER A 278 -31.04 -7.73 1.64
C SER A 278 -31.59 -7.91 0.23
N LYS A 279 -32.90 -7.70 0.02
CA LYS A 279 -33.54 -7.79 -1.29
C LYS A 279 -33.06 -6.70 -2.24
N SER A 280 -33.01 -5.45 -1.78
CA SER A 280 -32.53 -4.33 -2.59
C SER A 280 -31.05 -4.48 -2.96
N ARG A 281 -30.21 -4.99 -2.03
CA ARG A 281 -28.81 -5.32 -2.31
C ARG A 281 -28.68 -6.40 -3.36
N GLU A 282 -29.51 -7.44 -3.31
CA GLU A 282 -29.52 -8.50 -4.31
C GLU A 282 -29.89 -7.95 -5.70
N VAL A 283 -30.94 -7.12 -5.80
CA VAL A 283 -31.34 -6.45 -7.05
C VAL A 283 -30.20 -5.58 -7.60
N MET A 284 -29.56 -4.77 -6.76
CA MET A 284 -28.40 -3.96 -7.16
C MET A 284 -27.24 -4.84 -7.66
N ASN A 285 -26.93 -5.93 -6.95
CA ASN A 285 -25.82 -6.81 -7.27
C ASN A 285 -26.00 -7.58 -8.59
N GLN A 286 -27.25 -7.76 -9.06
CA GLN A 286 -27.54 -8.40 -10.37
C GLN A 286 -26.96 -7.63 -11.56
N PHE A 287 -26.59 -6.36 -11.39
CA PHE A 287 -25.92 -5.58 -12.43
C PHE A 287 -24.43 -5.89 -12.54
N THR A 288 -23.81 -6.41 -11.49
CA THR A 288 -22.34 -6.55 -11.35
C THR A 288 -21.85 -7.95 -11.73
N GLN A 289 -20.63 -8.05 -12.25
CA GLN A 289 -19.99 -9.33 -12.55
C GLN A 289 -19.06 -9.73 -11.43
N LEU A 290 -19.15 -10.98 -10.96
CA LEU A 290 -18.12 -11.59 -10.12
C LEU A 290 -17.07 -12.29 -11.00
N LEU A 291 -15.81 -11.95 -10.80
CA LEU A 291 -14.66 -12.65 -11.37
C LEU A 291 -14.09 -13.60 -10.28
N PRO A 292 -14.10 -14.92 -10.49
CA PRO A 292 -13.50 -15.88 -9.55
C PRO A 292 -11.99 -15.68 -9.45
N LEU A 293 -11.45 -15.83 -8.25
CA LEU A 293 -10.05 -15.61 -7.91
C LEU A 293 -9.45 -16.80 -7.15
N ALA A 294 -8.26 -17.21 -7.53
CA ALA A 294 -7.42 -18.18 -6.81
C ALA A 294 -6.10 -17.55 -6.38
N VAL A 295 -5.40 -18.19 -5.43
CA VAL A 295 -4.05 -17.76 -5.01
C VAL A 295 -3.11 -17.72 -6.21
N GLY A 296 -2.39 -16.61 -6.37
CA GLY A 296 -1.51 -16.35 -7.49
C GLY A 296 -2.16 -15.64 -8.67
N ASP A 297 -3.49 -15.48 -8.69
CA ASP A 297 -4.16 -14.67 -9.72
C ASP A 297 -3.76 -13.20 -9.59
N VAL A 298 -3.75 -12.52 -10.75
CA VAL A 298 -3.40 -11.11 -10.88
C VAL A 298 -4.58 -10.38 -11.50
N VAL A 299 -5.01 -9.29 -10.87
CA VAL A 299 -6.06 -8.41 -11.39
C VAL A 299 -5.49 -7.02 -11.59
N GLN A 300 -5.35 -6.59 -12.84
CA GLN A 300 -5.06 -5.19 -13.17
C GLN A 300 -6.37 -4.44 -13.27
N VAL A 301 -6.52 -3.38 -12.46
CA VAL A 301 -7.74 -2.57 -12.45
C VAL A 301 -7.50 -1.31 -13.27
N PRO A 302 -8.14 -1.17 -14.45
CA PRO A 302 -8.02 0.06 -15.22
C PRO A 302 -8.84 1.19 -14.57
N PRO A 303 -8.48 2.45 -14.83
CA PRO A 303 -9.30 3.58 -14.43
C PRO A 303 -10.74 3.45 -14.93
N LEU A 304 -11.66 4.05 -14.19
CA LEU A 304 -13.10 4.13 -14.42
C LEU A 304 -13.84 2.78 -14.40
N LEU A 305 -13.17 1.66 -14.12
CA LEU A 305 -13.85 0.37 -13.97
C LEU A 305 -14.28 0.15 -12.51
N PRO A 306 -15.59 0.02 -12.23
CA PRO A 306 -16.05 -0.28 -10.90
C PRO A 306 -15.64 -1.67 -10.44
N HIS A 307 -15.14 -1.78 -9.21
CA HIS A 307 -14.67 -3.05 -8.66
C HIS A 307 -14.84 -3.10 -7.13
N SER A 308 -14.82 -4.30 -6.56
CA SER A 308 -14.90 -4.55 -5.11
C SER A 308 -14.32 -5.92 -4.78
N LEU A 309 -13.19 -5.98 -4.07
CA LEU A 309 -12.66 -7.24 -3.55
C LEU A 309 -13.66 -7.85 -2.56
N GLN A 310 -13.96 -9.14 -2.70
CA GLN A 310 -14.93 -9.79 -1.81
C GLN A 310 -14.25 -10.37 -0.58
N HIS A 311 -15.07 -10.61 0.44
CA HIS A 311 -14.69 -11.21 1.72
C HIS A 311 -13.72 -12.40 1.60
N GLY A 312 -12.78 -12.50 2.54
CA GLY A 312 -11.85 -13.62 2.66
C GLY A 312 -10.81 -13.75 1.54
N VAL A 313 -10.76 -12.82 0.58
CA VAL A 313 -9.71 -12.75 -0.44
C VAL A 313 -8.67 -11.74 -0.04
N ARG A 314 -7.48 -12.20 0.33
CA ARG A 314 -6.35 -11.34 0.69
C ARG A 314 -5.51 -11.05 -0.54
N THR A 315 -5.17 -9.78 -0.76
CA THR A 315 -4.35 -9.38 -1.91
C THR A 315 -3.22 -8.46 -1.51
N VAL A 316 -2.10 -8.57 -2.21
CA VAL A 316 -1.10 -7.50 -2.29
C VAL A 316 -1.54 -6.54 -3.37
N GLU A 317 -1.53 -5.25 -3.06
CA GLU A 317 -1.89 -4.18 -3.98
C GLU A 317 -0.71 -3.22 -4.16
N PHE A 318 -0.33 -3.02 -5.41
CA PHE A 318 0.50 -1.88 -5.83
C PHE A 318 -0.38 -0.87 -6.53
N GLN A 319 -0.22 0.41 -6.19
CA GLN A 319 -0.93 1.48 -6.84
C GLN A 319 -0.08 2.73 -7.08
N SER A 320 -0.54 3.57 -7.99
CA SER A 320 -0.12 4.97 -8.10
C SER A 320 -0.28 5.72 -6.75
N PRO A 321 0.55 6.73 -6.45
CA PRO A 321 0.58 7.45 -5.18
C PRO A 321 -0.56 8.46 -4.98
N VAL A 322 -1.78 8.09 -5.36
CA VAL A 322 -3.00 8.90 -5.22
C VAL A 322 -4.04 8.18 -4.36
N TYR A 323 -4.79 8.93 -3.56
CA TYR A 323 -5.77 8.41 -2.59
C TYR A 323 -7.22 8.71 -3.00
N GLU A 324 -7.48 8.79 -4.30
CA GLU A 324 -8.81 9.05 -4.84
C GLU A 324 -9.65 7.78 -4.98
N ARG A 325 -10.97 7.95 -4.86
CA ARG A 325 -11.98 6.95 -5.18
C ARG A 325 -13.33 7.64 -5.31
N LYS A 326 -14.23 7.01 -6.07
CA LYS A 326 -15.66 7.31 -6.04
C LYS A 326 -16.41 6.05 -5.62
N ILE A 327 -17.16 6.13 -4.54
CA ILE A 327 -17.93 4.99 -4.02
C ILE A 327 -19.28 4.94 -4.73
N LEU A 328 -19.54 3.86 -5.47
CA LEU A 328 -20.83 3.62 -6.11
C LEU A 328 -21.83 3.09 -5.09
N SER A 329 -21.44 2.07 -4.32
CA SER A 329 -22.27 1.48 -3.27
C SER A 329 -21.44 0.74 -2.23
N PHE A 330 -22.05 0.54 -1.05
CA PHE A 330 -21.43 -0.24 0.03
C PHE A 330 -22.49 -0.89 0.91
N ALA A 331 -22.20 -2.11 1.40
CA ALA A 331 -23.12 -2.87 2.23
C ALA A 331 -22.94 -2.63 3.74
N GLN A 332 -22.09 -1.67 4.12
CA GLN A 332 -21.89 -1.24 5.49
C GLN A 332 -21.84 0.30 5.55
N LYS A 333 -21.71 0.87 6.75
CA LYS A 333 -21.56 2.32 6.91
C LYS A 333 -20.20 2.76 6.36
N VAL A 334 -20.19 3.77 5.51
CA VAL A 334 -18.96 4.44 5.07
C VAL A 334 -18.47 5.37 6.19
N LEU A 335 -17.19 5.23 6.58
CA LEU A 335 -16.62 5.98 7.71
C LEU A 335 -15.88 7.25 7.32
N THR A 336 -15.50 7.38 6.05
CA THR A 336 -14.59 8.45 5.58
C THR A 336 -15.28 9.59 4.84
N GLN A 337 -16.54 9.41 4.46
CA GLN A 337 -17.34 10.41 3.73
C GLN A 337 -18.81 10.24 4.05
N THR A 338 -19.57 11.33 3.97
CA THR A 338 -21.00 11.36 4.35
C THR A 338 -21.90 10.71 3.31
N GLU A 339 -21.51 10.75 2.04
CA GLU A 339 -22.38 10.40 0.92
C GLU A 339 -21.64 9.52 -0.09
N TRP A 340 -22.39 8.70 -0.83
CA TRP A 340 -21.86 7.95 -1.98
C TRP A 340 -21.82 8.83 -3.23
N ASP A 341 -20.79 8.62 -4.05
CA ASP A 341 -20.50 9.34 -5.29
C ASP A 341 -21.24 8.74 -6.51
N THR A 342 -22.28 7.92 -6.26
CA THR A 342 -22.94 7.06 -7.25
C THR A 342 -23.29 7.77 -8.54
N ARG A 343 -23.86 8.99 -8.49
CA ARG A 343 -24.31 9.70 -9.69
C ARG A 343 -23.13 10.04 -10.61
N GLU A 344 -22.10 10.66 -10.05
CA GLU A 344 -20.89 11.04 -10.77
C GLU A 344 -20.15 9.79 -11.28
N ALA A 345 -20.03 8.76 -10.43
CA ALA A 345 -19.39 7.51 -10.82
C ALA A 345 -20.14 6.82 -11.98
N VAL A 346 -21.48 6.83 -12.00
CA VAL A 346 -22.28 6.25 -13.08
C VAL A 346 -22.11 6.98 -14.41
N GLU A 347 -21.89 8.29 -14.37
CA GLU A 347 -21.62 9.10 -15.57
C GLU A 347 -20.24 8.77 -16.17
N LEU A 348 -19.25 8.51 -15.32
CA LEU A 348 -17.85 8.29 -15.73
C LEU A 348 -17.51 6.82 -16.02
N MET A 349 -18.23 5.88 -15.42
CA MET A 349 -17.80 4.48 -15.39
C MET A 349 -17.72 3.83 -16.78
N THR A 350 -16.69 3.00 -16.93
CA THR A 350 -16.54 2.05 -18.04
C THR A 350 -17.39 0.82 -17.76
N LEU A 351 -18.21 0.41 -18.74
CA LEU A 351 -19.03 -0.80 -18.63
C LEU A 351 -18.31 -2.07 -19.10
N ASP A 352 -17.27 -1.92 -19.90
CA ASP A 352 -16.51 -3.02 -20.49
C ASP A 352 -15.31 -3.36 -19.61
N ALA A 353 -15.38 -4.48 -18.93
CA ALA A 353 -14.23 -5.03 -18.22
C ALA A 353 -13.20 -5.59 -19.22
N PRO A 354 -11.90 -5.34 -19.03
CA PRO A 354 -10.87 -5.94 -19.87
C PRO A 354 -10.89 -7.46 -19.71
N GLN A 355 -10.61 -8.16 -20.80
CA GLN A 355 -10.44 -9.62 -20.74
C GLN A 355 -9.12 -9.95 -20.05
N PRO A 356 -9.08 -11.00 -19.21
CA PRO A 356 -7.82 -11.49 -18.64
C PRO A 356 -6.84 -11.85 -19.76
N SER A 357 -5.67 -11.21 -19.77
CA SER A 357 -4.58 -11.54 -20.68
C SER A 357 -3.59 -12.47 -19.99
N ALA A 358 -3.00 -13.40 -20.76
CA ALA A 358 -1.86 -14.18 -20.27
C ALA A 358 -0.72 -13.25 -19.84
N LEU A 359 -0.06 -13.61 -18.73
CA LEU A 359 1.08 -12.86 -18.23
C LEU A 359 2.26 -13.00 -19.20
N THR A 360 3.04 -11.94 -19.34
CA THR A 360 4.23 -11.97 -20.19
C THR A 360 5.39 -12.54 -19.40
N THR A 361 5.84 -13.76 -19.72
CA THR A 361 7.09 -14.31 -19.18
C THR A 361 8.28 -13.52 -19.72
N ILE A 362 9.04 -12.90 -18.82
CA ILE A 362 10.26 -12.14 -19.13
C ILE A 362 11.46 -13.09 -19.17
N GLU A 363 11.48 -14.07 -18.27
CA GLU A 363 12.60 -14.98 -18.04
C GLU A 363 12.05 -16.30 -17.48
N ALA A 364 12.54 -17.42 -18.01
CA ALA A 364 12.24 -18.74 -17.48
C ALA A 364 13.46 -19.64 -17.72
N CYS A 365 14.08 -20.11 -16.64
CA CYS A 365 15.22 -21.03 -16.69
C CYS A 365 14.95 -22.18 -15.72
N ALA A 366 14.74 -23.37 -16.29
CA ALA A 366 14.43 -24.56 -15.52
C ALA A 366 15.63 -25.04 -14.70
N GLU A 367 16.85 -24.90 -15.22
CA GLU A 367 18.07 -25.34 -14.51
C GLU A 367 18.34 -24.51 -13.24
N SER A 368 18.06 -23.20 -13.27
CA SER A 368 18.23 -22.32 -12.12
C SER A 368 16.96 -22.17 -11.26
N GLY A 369 15.85 -22.77 -11.68
CA GLY A 369 14.57 -22.67 -10.97
C GLY A 369 13.98 -21.25 -10.97
N ILE A 370 14.25 -20.44 -11.99
CA ILE A 370 13.83 -19.04 -12.04
C ILE A 370 12.68 -18.86 -13.03
N VAL A 371 11.60 -18.22 -12.58
CA VAL A 371 10.53 -17.74 -13.46
C VAL A 371 10.23 -16.29 -13.11
N ARG A 372 10.28 -15.41 -14.11
CA ARG A 372 9.96 -13.99 -13.96
C ARG A 372 8.90 -13.57 -14.96
N GLU A 373 7.82 -13.00 -14.47
CA GLU A 373 6.65 -12.61 -15.26
C GLU A 373 6.34 -11.13 -15.04
N ARG A 374 5.95 -10.42 -16.11
CA ARG A 374 5.36 -9.09 -15.98
C ARG A 374 3.89 -9.24 -15.62
N ILE A 375 3.51 -8.68 -14.48
CA ILE A 375 2.14 -8.78 -13.96
C ILE A 375 1.35 -7.47 -14.05
N ALA A 376 2.05 -6.34 -14.16
CA ALA A 376 1.46 -5.06 -14.54
C ALA A 376 2.48 -4.19 -15.29
N ASP A 377 1.99 -3.39 -16.23
CA ASP A 377 2.81 -2.50 -17.05
C ASP A 377 2.11 -1.17 -17.33
N PHE A 378 2.00 -0.34 -16.29
CA PHE A 378 1.39 0.98 -16.38
C PHE A 378 2.39 2.04 -16.84
N ASP A 379 1.91 3.24 -17.20
CA ASP A 379 2.79 4.32 -17.68
C ASP A 379 3.71 4.87 -16.59
N ASP A 380 3.30 4.75 -15.33
CA ASP A 380 3.97 5.28 -14.14
C ASP A 380 4.78 4.23 -13.38
N PHE A 381 4.36 2.96 -13.39
CA PHE A 381 5.12 1.87 -12.77
C PHE A 381 4.85 0.51 -13.43
N ARG A 382 5.78 -0.42 -13.19
CA ARG A 382 5.67 -1.83 -13.60
C ARG A 382 5.79 -2.73 -12.40
N VAL A 383 5.10 -3.87 -12.45
CA VAL A 383 5.21 -4.92 -11.43
C VAL A 383 5.59 -6.23 -12.08
N GLU A 384 6.58 -6.90 -11.50
CA GLU A 384 7.05 -8.22 -11.89
C GLU A 384 6.84 -9.21 -10.75
N ARG A 385 6.48 -10.45 -11.08
CA ARG A 385 6.51 -11.59 -10.16
C ARG A 385 7.78 -12.38 -10.46
N LEU A 386 8.58 -12.62 -9.43
CA LEU A 386 9.75 -13.49 -9.47
C LEU A 386 9.48 -14.73 -8.61
N GLN A 387 9.51 -15.90 -9.22
CA GLN A 387 9.48 -17.18 -8.54
C GLN A 387 10.90 -17.76 -8.55
N LEU A 388 11.33 -18.22 -7.38
CA LEU A 388 12.62 -18.86 -7.17
C LEU A 388 12.38 -20.27 -6.64
N GLY A 389 12.98 -21.26 -7.30
CA GLY A 389 13.02 -22.63 -6.82
C GLY A 389 13.78 -22.75 -5.49
N PRO A 390 13.83 -23.96 -4.91
CA PRO A 390 14.66 -24.24 -3.74
C PRO A 390 16.11 -23.84 -3.98
N ASP A 391 16.72 -23.12 -3.03
CA ASP A 391 18.12 -22.67 -3.07
C ASP A 391 18.49 -21.81 -4.31
N ALA A 392 17.50 -21.35 -5.07
CA ALA A 392 17.71 -20.55 -6.27
C ALA A 392 18.11 -19.11 -5.93
N GLN A 393 18.95 -18.54 -6.80
CA GLN A 393 19.44 -17.18 -6.69
C GLN A 393 19.19 -16.44 -8.00
N TRP A 394 18.69 -15.21 -7.89
CA TRP A 394 18.53 -14.31 -9.01
C TRP A 394 19.28 -13.00 -8.73
N THR A 395 20.08 -12.57 -9.70
CA THR A 395 20.87 -11.35 -9.59
C THR A 395 20.50 -10.39 -10.70
N LYS A 396 20.39 -9.12 -10.35
CA LYS A 396 20.05 -8.05 -11.28
C LYS A 396 20.95 -6.84 -11.11
N ALA A 397 21.51 -6.40 -12.22
CA ALA A 397 22.32 -5.19 -12.26
C ALA A 397 21.51 -3.96 -11.85
N ARG A 398 22.18 -3.00 -11.21
CA ARG A 398 21.60 -1.71 -10.81
C ARG A 398 20.93 -0.98 -11.98
N GLU A 399 19.68 -0.53 -11.79
CA GLU A 399 18.88 0.16 -12.82
C GLU A 399 18.72 1.68 -12.58
N GLY A 400 19.32 2.24 -11.52
CA GLY A 400 19.29 3.69 -11.25
C GLY A 400 17.94 4.24 -10.80
N THR A 401 16.97 3.37 -10.46
CA THR A 401 15.69 3.72 -9.84
C THR A 401 15.45 2.86 -8.60
N TYR A 402 14.55 3.29 -7.71
CA TYR A 402 14.14 2.45 -6.58
C TYR A 402 13.28 1.26 -7.03
N ALA A 403 13.14 0.28 -6.13
CA ALA A 403 12.11 -0.76 -6.23
C ALA A 403 11.42 -0.96 -4.88
N LEU A 404 10.16 -1.39 -4.93
CA LEU A 404 9.48 -1.98 -3.77
C LEU A 404 9.46 -3.49 -3.98
N ALA A 405 9.88 -4.25 -2.97
CA ALA A 405 9.87 -5.70 -2.99
C ALA A 405 8.96 -6.21 -1.88
N MET A 406 8.05 -7.13 -2.20
CA MET A 406 7.26 -7.86 -1.20
C MET A 406 7.52 -9.36 -1.35
N VAL A 407 7.82 -10.01 -0.24
CA VAL A 407 7.93 -11.47 -0.19
C VAL A 407 6.54 -12.04 0.02
N VAL A 408 6.06 -12.84 -0.93
CA VAL A 408 4.77 -13.52 -0.82
C VAL A 408 4.94 -14.85 -0.10
N SER A 409 6.00 -15.60 -0.42
CA SER A 409 6.29 -16.90 0.17
C SER A 409 7.78 -17.26 0.06
N GLY A 410 8.20 -18.28 0.81
CA GLY A 410 9.58 -18.75 0.86
C GLY A 410 10.41 -18.09 1.97
N GLN A 411 11.71 -18.38 1.97
CA GLN A 411 12.67 -17.75 2.87
C GLN A 411 13.60 -16.87 2.05
N ILE A 412 13.21 -15.62 1.84
CA ILE A 412 13.86 -14.75 0.85
C ILE A 412 14.85 -13.79 1.52
N CYS A 413 16.06 -13.73 0.98
CA CYS A 413 17.06 -12.74 1.34
C CYS A 413 17.33 -11.78 0.17
N PHE A 414 17.34 -10.48 0.42
CA PHE A 414 17.82 -9.45 -0.49
C PHE A 414 19.20 -8.98 -0.03
N ASN A 415 20.25 -9.20 -0.81
CA ASN A 415 21.64 -8.89 -0.44
C ASN A 415 22.00 -9.39 0.97
N GLY A 416 21.57 -10.61 1.32
CA GLY A 416 21.78 -11.21 2.64
C GLY A 416 20.80 -10.79 3.74
N ILE A 417 19.94 -9.79 3.50
CA ILE A 417 18.91 -9.35 4.45
C ILE A 417 17.64 -10.16 4.25
N GLU A 418 17.27 -10.95 5.25
CA GLU A 418 16.04 -11.75 5.23
C GLU A 418 14.79 -10.87 5.37
N ILE A 419 13.82 -11.06 4.49
CA ILE A 419 12.50 -10.44 4.56
C ILE A 419 11.46 -11.56 4.65
N LYS A 420 10.64 -11.51 5.70
CA LYS A 420 9.64 -12.54 5.97
C LYS A 420 8.49 -12.50 4.95
N PRO A 421 7.76 -13.61 4.74
CA PRO A 421 6.51 -13.60 3.99
C PRO A 421 5.55 -12.52 4.50
N GLU A 422 4.87 -11.88 3.56
CA GLU A 422 4.01 -10.70 3.75
C GLU A 422 4.69 -9.47 4.35
N ASN A 423 6.02 -9.43 4.36
CA ASN A 423 6.78 -8.20 4.62
C ASN A 423 7.39 -7.66 3.33
N ALA A 424 7.82 -6.40 3.39
CA ALA A 424 8.35 -5.69 2.25
C ALA A 424 9.70 -5.01 2.55
N ALA A 425 10.42 -4.71 1.48
CA ALA A 425 11.63 -3.90 1.51
C ALA A 425 11.55 -2.79 0.45
N PHE A 426 12.11 -1.64 0.79
CA PHE A 426 12.41 -0.56 -0.13
C PHE A 426 13.84 -0.75 -0.63
N ILE A 427 14.04 -0.90 -1.93
CA ILE A 427 15.35 -1.01 -2.56
C ILE A 427 15.74 0.37 -3.09
N PRO A 428 16.69 1.08 -2.48
CA PRO A 428 17.06 2.43 -2.94
C PRO A 428 17.70 2.40 -4.33
N ALA A 429 17.65 3.50 -5.08
CA ALA A 429 18.34 3.58 -6.38
C ALA A 429 19.87 3.57 -6.25
N ALA A 430 20.39 3.85 -5.05
CA ALA A 430 21.80 3.70 -4.69
C ALA A 430 22.20 2.25 -4.37
N CYS A 431 21.23 1.34 -4.19
CA CYS A 431 21.52 -0.08 -4.05
C CYS A 431 22.33 -0.53 -5.27
N GLY A 432 23.40 -1.28 -5.01
CA GLY A 432 24.20 -1.91 -6.06
C GLY A 432 23.40 -3.01 -6.76
N ASP A 433 24.11 -4.00 -7.27
CA ASP A 433 23.45 -5.18 -7.83
C ASP A 433 22.56 -5.83 -6.77
N LEU A 434 21.35 -6.17 -7.17
CA LEU A 434 20.35 -6.78 -6.31
C LEU A 434 20.45 -8.28 -6.46
N ASN A 435 20.91 -8.93 -5.40
CA ASN A 435 20.88 -10.37 -5.24
C ASN A 435 19.66 -10.80 -4.42
N ILE A 436 18.86 -11.71 -4.96
CA ILE A 436 17.69 -12.29 -4.30
C ILE A 436 17.92 -13.79 -4.21
N GLU A 437 17.93 -14.31 -2.99
CA GLU A 437 18.15 -15.72 -2.71
C GLU A 437 16.92 -16.31 -2.03
N ASN A 438 16.49 -17.49 -2.47
CA ASN A 438 15.56 -18.31 -1.70
C ASN A 438 16.34 -19.36 -0.90
N LYS A 439 16.38 -19.22 0.42
CA LYS A 439 17.08 -20.15 1.33
C LYS A 439 16.21 -21.31 1.81
N ALA A 440 14.97 -21.38 1.33
CA ALA A 440 14.07 -22.47 1.66
C ALA A 440 14.26 -23.67 0.71
N ASN A 441 13.89 -24.85 1.20
CA ASN A 441 13.81 -26.08 0.42
C ASN A 441 12.54 -26.18 -0.46
N GLN A 442 11.76 -25.11 -0.54
CA GLN A 442 10.53 -25.00 -1.32
C GLN A 442 10.59 -23.71 -2.16
N ALA A 443 9.79 -23.64 -3.23
CA ALA A 443 9.74 -22.45 -4.05
C ALA A 443 9.24 -21.22 -3.26
N GLY A 444 9.83 -20.07 -3.55
CA GLY A 444 9.43 -18.77 -3.01
C GLY A 444 8.95 -17.83 -4.11
N ALA A 445 8.13 -16.84 -3.73
CA ALA A 445 7.59 -15.85 -4.63
C ALA A 445 7.81 -14.44 -4.09
N ILE A 446 8.25 -13.55 -4.98
CA ILE A 446 8.52 -12.14 -4.72
C ILE A 446 7.75 -11.30 -5.73
N LEU A 447 7.20 -10.17 -5.28
CA LEU A 447 6.67 -9.13 -6.15
C LEU A 447 7.61 -7.93 -6.14
N LEU A 448 7.99 -7.46 -7.32
CA LEU A 448 8.90 -6.34 -7.52
C LEU A 448 8.20 -5.23 -8.29
N CYS A 449 7.91 -4.11 -7.64
CA CYS A 449 7.38 -2.90 -8.26
C CYS A 449 8.49 -1.89 -8.50
N ARG A 450 8.51 -1.28 -9.68
CA ARG A 450 9.47 -0.23 -10.05
C ARG A 450 8.75 0.91 -10.76
N PRO A 451 9.14 2.17 -10.50
CA PRO A 451 8.65 3.28 -11.30
C PRO A 451 9.16 3.14 -12.73
N ARG A 452 8.44 3.73 -13.69
CA ARG A 452 9.00 3.96 -15.01
C ARG A 452 9.93 5.17 -14.94
N ALA A 453 11.12 5.04 -15.54
CA ALA A 453 11.99 6.18 -15.75
C ALA A 453 11.24 7.20 -16.62
N THR A 454 11.13 8.44 -16.19
CA THR A 454 10.68 9.51 -17.08
C THR A 454 11.68 9.66 -18.21
N LYS A 455 11.14 9.66 -19.43
CA LYS A 455 11.90 9.94 -20.65
C LYS A 455 12.54 11.32 -20.61
#